data_AF-A0A2V6C7T1-F1
#
_entry.id   AF-A0A2V6C7T1-F1
#
_cell.length_a   1.000
_cell.length_b   1.000
_cell.length_c   1.000
_cell.angle_alpha   90.00
_cell.angle_beta   90.00
_cell.angle_gamma   90.00
#
_symmetry.space_group_name_H-M   'P 1'
#
loop_
_entity.id
_entity.type
_entity.pdbx_description
1 polymer ?
#
loop_
_entity_poly.entity_id
_entity_poly.type
_entity_poly.pdbx_seq_one_letter_code
_entity_poly.pdbx_strand_id
1 'polypeptide(L)'
;MGTLLLDQGLPMEFCLEEVCVSDPDRVRAIHRDYIAAGARVIETNTFGANAARLSRFGFENRVSEFNRAAAKLAKETAAGKDLSVGAVSDRLGSASPERTQMYDVKPGTATICLPILREIKMC
;
A
#
# COMPACT_ATOMS: atom_id res chain seq x y z
N MET A 1 -1.26 8.58 4.94
CA MET A 1 -0.76 9.08 3.64
C MET A 1 -1.69 10.06 2.94
N GLY A 2 -3.00 9.79 2.76
CA GLY A 2 -3.90 10.58 1.90
C GLY A 2 -3.80 12.11 2.01
N THR A 3 -3.80 12.68 3.22
CA THR A 3 -3.70 14.14 3.42
C THR A 3 -2.41 14.74 2.85
N LEU A 4 -1.27 14.06 2.96
CA LEU A 4 0.01 14.56 2.42
C LEU A 4 0.05 14.50 0.90
N LEU A 5 -0.61 13.52 0.29
CA LEU A 5 -0.74 13.42 -1.17
C LEU A 5 -1.58 14.57 -1.75
N LEU A 6 -2.64 14.96 -1.03
CA LEU A 6 -3.48 16.12 -1.38
C LEU A 6 -2.75 17.45 -1.16
N ASP A 7 -2.02 17.60 -0.05
CA ASP A 7 -1.19 18.78 0.25
C ASP A 7 -0.08 19.00 -0.78
N GLN A 8 0.47 17.91 -1.34
CA GLN A 8 1.39 17.93 -2.49
C GLN A 8 0.71 18.21 -3.85
N GLY A 9 -0.53 18.71 -3.84
CA GLY A 9 -1.23 19.25 -5.01
C GLY A 9 -2.04 18.24 -5.82
N LEU A 10 -2.29 17.01 -5.32
CA LEU A 10 -3.20 16.09 -5.99
C LEU A 10 -4.67 16.52 -5.77
N PRO A 11 -5.54 16.45 -6.82
CA PRO A 11 -6.97 16.75 -6.67
C PRO A 11 -7.68 15.83 -5.68
N MET A 12 -8.69 16.37 -4.99
CA MET A 12 -9.57 15.60 -4.09
C MET A 12 -10.28 14.42 -4.76
N GLU A 13 -10.47 14.49 -6.08
CA GLU A 13 -11.11 13.46 -6.90
C GLU A 13 -10.11 12.48 -7.54
N PHE A 14 -8.82 12.57 -7.19
CA PHE A 14 -7.79 11.69 -7.74
C PHE A 14 -7.75 10.32 -7.05
N CYS A 15 -7.48 9.26 -7.81
CA CYS A 15 -7.27 7.92 -7.27
C CYS A 15 -5.90 7.82 -6.59
N LEU A 16 -5.84 8.08 -5.28
CA LEU A 16 -4.56 8.17 -4.55
C LEU A 16 -3.74 6.86 -4.57
N GLU A 17 -4.38 5.71 -4.75
CA GLU A 17 -3.74 4.41 -4.95
C GLU A 17 -2.97 4.29 -6.29
N GLU A 18 -3.45 4.99 -7.33
CA GLU A 18 -2.87 4.94 -8.68
C GLU A 18 -1.51 5.65 -8.75
N VAL A 19 -1.28 6.60 -7.83
CA VAL A 19 0.01 7.29 -7.61
C VAL A 19 1.16 6.30 -7.39
N CYS A 20 0.89 5.11 -6.82
CA CYS A 20 1.91 4.06 -6.66
C CYS A 20 2.47 3.53 -8.00
N VAL A 21 1.76 3.75 -9.11
CA VAL A 21 2.16 3.37 -10.47
C VAL A 21 2.55 4.61 -11.28
N SER A 22 1.79 5.70 -11.20
CA SER A 22 2.00 6.90 -12.02
C SER A 22 3.08 7.85 -11.50
N ASP A 23 3.24 7.99 -10.18
CA ASP A 23 4.30 8.79 -9.54
C ASP A 23 4.86 8.07 -8.29
N PRO A 24 5.59 6.95 -8.48
CA PRO A 24 6.10 6.14 -7.38
C PRO A 24 7.12 6.89 -6.51
N ASP A 25 7.82 7.89 -7.05
CA ASP A 25 8.83 8.64 -6.30
C ASP A 25 8.22 9.62 -5.29
N ARG A 26 7.03 10.17 -5.58
CA ARG A 26 6.23 10.91 -4.60
C ARG A 26 5.82 10.04 -3.41
N VAL A 27 5.38 8.81 -3.66
CA VAL A 27 5.04 7.84 -2.60
C VAL A 27 6.27 7.47 -1.77
N ARG A 28 7.41 7.20 -2.42
CA ARG A 28 8.69 6.98 -1.71
C ARG A 28 9.13 8.19 -0.90
N ALA A 29 8.91 9.43 -1.38
CA ALA A 29 9.24 10.64 -0.64
C ALA A 29 8.47 10.68 0.69
N ILE A 30 7.14 10.53 0.65
CA ILE A 30 6.31 10.52 1.86
C ILE A 30 6.73 9.40 2.82
N HIS A 31 7.06 8.20 2.33
CA HIS A 31 7.62 7.14 3.18
C HIS A 31 8.96 7.55 3.84
N ARG A 32 9.88 8.16 3.08
CA ARG A 32 11.16 8.67 3.62
C ARG A 32 10.94 9.75 4.67
N ASP A 33 9.96 10.63 4.49
CA ASP A 33 9.65 11.72 5.42
C ASP A 33 9.13 11.18 6.75
N TYR A 34 8.22 10.20 6.73
CA TYR A 34 7.80 9.50 7.96
C TYR A 34 8.97 8.82 8.68
N ILE A 35 9.86 8.15 7.93
CA ILE A 35 11.05 7.49 8.50
C ILE A 35 12.01 8.52 9.11
N ALA A 36 12.25 9.65 8.44
CA ALA A 36 13.09 10.74 8.92
C ALA A 36 12.51 11.40 10.18
N ALA A 37 11.18 11.46 10.31
CA ALA A 37 10.47 11.87 11.51
C ALA A 37 10.50 10.83 12.65
N GLY A 38 11.19 9.69 12.47
CA GLY A 38 11.37 8.66 13.49
C GLY A 38 10.31 7.55 13.48
N ALA A 39 9.50 7.42 12.43
CA ALA A 39 8.48 6.37 12.35
C ALA A 39 9.11 4.95 12.37
N ARG A 40 8.67 4.14 13.33
CA ARG A 40 9.04 2.72 13.47
C ARG A 40 8.12 1.76 12.71
N VAL A 41 7.06 2.29 12.11
CA VAL A 41 6.14 1.59 11.20
C VAL A 41 5.78 2.54 10.07
N ILE A 42 5.75 2.05 8.83
CA ILE A 42 5.14 2.75 7.69
C ILE A 42 4.01 1.89 7.10
N GLU A 43 2.97 2.54 6.59
CA GLU A 43 1.82 1.86 5.95
C GLU A 43 1.93 1.91 4.43
N THR A 44 1.54 0.85 3.74
CA THR A 44 1.35 0.87 2.28
C THR A 44 0.20 1.80 1.90
N ASN A 45 0.33 2.49 0.78
CA ASN A 45 -0.72 3.34 0.21
C ASN A 45 -1.83 2.49 -0.47
N THR A 46 -2.59 1.75 0.34
CA THR A 46 -3.54 0.71 -0.10
C THR A 46 -4.95 0.86 0.47
N PHE A 47 -5.25 1.97 1.17
CA PHE A 47 -6.50 2.12 1.91
C PHE A 47 -7.74 1.96 1.01
N GLY A 48 -7.78 2.64 -0.15
CA GLY A 48 -8.80 2.51 -1.16
C GLY A 48 -8.53 1.43 -2.22
N ALA A 49 -7.49 0.61 -2.07
CA ALA A 49 -7.05 -0.34 -3.11
C ALA A 49 -7.91 -1.64 -3.13
N ASN A 50 -9.23 -1.47 -3.28
CA ASN A 50 -10.21 -2.54 -3.43
C ASN A 50 -11.20 -2.23 -4.56
N ALA A 51 -11.82 -3.27 -5.14
CA ALA A 51 -12.63 -3.13 -6.36
C ALA A 51 -13.80 -2.14 -6.21
N ALA A 52 -14.47 -2.12 -5.04
CA ALA A 52 -15.62 -1.26 -4.77
C ALA A 52 -15.25 0.23 -4.66
N ARG A 53 -14.04 0.55 -4.20
CA ARG A 53 -13.48 1.91 -4.20
C ARG A 53 -12.95 2.30 -5.58
N LEU A 54 -12.20 1.41 -6.23
CA LEU A 54 -11.55 1.69 -7.52
C LEU A 54 -12.51 1.75 -8.71
N SER A 55 -13.70 1.14 -8.63
CA SER A 55 -14.74 1.25 -9.66
C SER A 55 -15.23 2.68 -9.90
N ARG A 56 -15.12 3.56 -8.88
CA ARG A 56 -15.42 4.99 -9.01
C ARG A 56 -14.47 5.72 -9.97
N PHE A 57 -13.34 5.10 -10.30
CA PHE A 57 -12.31 5.60 -11.21
C PHE A 57 -12.14 4.70 -12.46
N GLY A 58 -12.96 3.65 -12.63
CA GLY A 58 -12.79 2.63 -13.69
C GLY A 58 -11.56 1.74 -13.53
N PHE A 59 -11.03 1.60 -12.31
CA PHE A 59 -9.81 0.85 -12.00
C PHE A 59 -10.06 -0.43 -11.18
N GLU A 60 -11.29 -0.94 -11.13
CA GLU A 60 -11.64 -2.15 -10.37
C GLU A 60 -10.84 -3.39 -10.79
N ASN A 61 -10.38 -3.45 -12.04
CA ASN A 61 -9.52 -4.52 -12.56
C ASN A 61 -8.02 -4.34 -12.22
N ARG A 62 -7.61 -3.18 -11.67
CA ARG A 62 -6.21 -2.85 -11.33
C ARG A 62 -5.88 -3.02 -9.84
N VAL A 63 -6.80 -3.56 -9.03
CA VAL A 63 -6.62 -3.83 -7.58
C VAL A 63 -5.28 -4.54 -7.29
N SER A 64 -4.99 -5.62 -8.01
CA SER A 64 -3.78 -6.43 -7.82
C SER A 64 -2.50 -5.63 -8.13
N GLU A 65 -2.54 -4.81 -9.19
CA GLU A 65 -1.44 -3.95 -9.63
C GLU A 65 -1.10 -2.88 -8.58
N PHE A 66 -2.09 -2.11 -8.14
CA PHE A 66 -1.88 -1.02 -7.18
C PHE A 66 -1.40 -1.55 -5.81
N ASN A 67 -1.98 -2.65 -5.31
CA ASN A 67 -1.52 -3.27 -4.05
C ASN A 67 -0.06 -3.75 -4.15
N ARG A 68 0.34 -4.35 -5.29
CA ARG A 68 1.73 -4.79 -5.51
C ARG A 68 2.69 -3.61 -5.58
N ALA A 69 2.32 -2.56 -6.32
CA ALA A 69 3.12 -1.36 -6.44
C ALA A 69 3.33 -0.70 -5.05
N ALA A 70 2.25 -0.44 -4.31
CA ALA A 70 2.32 0.13 -2.96
C ALA A 70 3.17 -0.72 -2.00
N ALA A 71 2.98 -2.04 -1.99
CA ALA A 71 3.76 -2.95 -1.15
C ALA A 71 5.24 -3.02 -1.55
N LYS A 72 5.56 -2.89 -2.84
CA LYS A 72 6.94 -2.82 -3.35
C LYS A 72 7.61 -1.52 -2.88
N LEU A 73 6.97 -0.36 -3.06
CA LEU A 73 7.53 0.95 -2.70
C LEU A 73 7.80 1.07 -1.20
N ALA A 74 6.88 0.60 -0.35
CA ALA A 74 7.08 0.60 1.10
C ALA A 74 8.25 -0.30 1.52
N LYS A 75 8.34 -1.52 0.96
CA LYS A 75 9.46 -2.46 1.23
C LYS A 75 10.81 -1.94 0.73
N GLU A 76 10.87 -1.34 -0.47
CA GLU A 76 12.07 -0.70 -0.99
C GLU A 76 12.54 0.43 -0.07
N THR A 77 11.61 1.25 0.44
CA THR A 77 11.94 2.39 1.30
C THR A 77 12.33 1.97 2.72
N ALA A 78 11.77 0.85 3.21
CA ALA A 78 12.13 0.22 4.48
C ALA A 78 13.42 -0.61 4.44
N ALA A 79 13.96 -0.91 3.25
CA ALA A 79 15.12 -1.80 3.10
C ALA A 79 16.35 -1.28 3.87
N GLY A 80 16.96 -2.17 4.67
CA GLY A 80 18.10 -1.84 5.51
C GLY A 80 17.76 -0.95 6.73
N LYS A 81 16.48 -0.84 7.12
CA LYS A 81 16.03 -0.07 8.28
C LYS A 81 15.35 -0.97 9.31
N ASP A 82 15.46 -0.59 10.58
CA ASP A 82 14.80 -1.26 11.69
C ASP A 82 13.40 -0.67 11.90
N LEU A 83 12.45 -1.06 11.03
CA LEU A 83 11.04 -0.65 11.06
C LEU A 83 10.14 -1.69 10.37
N SER A 84 8.86 -1.74 10.76
CA SER A 84 7.88 -2.67 10.17
C SER A 84 7.07 -2.00 9.05
N VAL A 85 6.60 -2.78 8.07
CA VAL A 85 5.70 -2.31 7.00
C VAL A 85 4.30 -2.90 7.21
N GLY A 86 3.33 -2.03 7.51
CA GLY A 86 1.92 -2.39 7.64
C GLY A 86 1.14 -2.22 6.33
N ALA A 87 -0.02 -2.86 6.22
CA ALA A 87 -0.97 -2.64 5.13
C ALA A 87 -2.37 -2.44 5.71
N VAL A 88 -3.08 -1.43 5.19
CA VAL A 88 -4.45 -1.09 5.59
C VAL A 88 -5.34 -1.09 4.35
N SER A 89 -6.58 -1.54 4.51
CA SER A 89 -7.62 -1.50 3.48
C SER A 89 -8.96 -1.18 4.12
N ASP A 90 -9.77 -0.39 3.42
CA ASP A 90 -11.14 -0.05 3.81
C ASP A 90 -12.05 -1.29 3.78
N ARG A 91 -12.83 -1.49 4.85
CA ARG A 91 -13.78 -2.61 4.97
C ARG A 91 -15.00 -2.48 4.07
N LEU A 92 -15.28 -1.30 3.49
CA LEU A 92 -16.45 -1.09 2.65
C LEU A 92 -16.48 -1.93 1.34
N GLY A 93 -15.39 -2.64 1.02
CA GLY A 93 -15.34 -3.58 -0.11
C GLY A 93 -15.54 -5.07 0.24
N SER A 94 -15.68 -5.46 1.52
CA SER A 94 -15.74 -6.88 1.90
C SER A 94 -17.17 -7.38 2.14
N ALA A 95 -17.64 -8.28 1.29
CA ALA A 95 -18.87 -9.06 1.52
C ALA A 95 -18.70 -10.19 2.56
N SER A 96 -17.60 -10.22 3.32
CA SER A 96 -17.33 -11.22 4.37
C SER A 96 -16.39 -10.66 5.44
N PRO A 97 -16.64 -10.86 6.75
CA PRO A 97 -15.95 -10.16 7.84
C PRO A 97 -14.70 -10.91 8.35
N GLU A 98 -13.68 -11.11 7.51
CA GLU A 98 -12.49 -11.89 7.90
C GLU A 98 -11.18 -11.05 7.83
N ARG A 99 -10.56 -10.82 9.00
CA ARG A 99 -9.14 -10.39 9.20
C ARG A 99 -8.70 -9.03 8.62
N THR A 100 -8.87 -7.97 9.42
CA THR A 100 -7.83 -6.91 9.49
C THR A 100 -6.56 -7.56 10.05
N GLN A 101 -5.48 -7.64 9.28
CA GLN A 101 -4.26 -8.33 9.71
C GLN A 101 -3.06 -7.39 9.68
N MET A 102 -2.65 -6.96 10.88
CA MET A 102 -1.42 -6.21 11.10
C MET A 102 -0.25 -7.21 11.05
N TYR A 103 0.63 -7.06 10.06
CA TYR A 103 1.78 -7.94 9.89
C TYR A 103 3.05 -7.28 10.44
N ASP A 104 3.69 -7.94 11.40
CA ASP A 104 4.98 -7.50 11.93
C ASP A 104 6.11 -8.04 11.04
N VAL A 105 6.62 -7.19 10.14
CA VAL A 105 7.72 -7.55 9.22
C VAL A 105 9.05 -7.43 9.95
N LYS A 106 9.38 -8.45 10.75
CA LYS A 106 10.69 -8.54 11.39
C LYS A 106 11.81 -8.60 10.34
N PRO A 107 12.93 -7.89 10.53
CA PRO A 107 14.05 -7.93 9.62
C PRO A 107 14.57 -9.38 9.50
N GLY A 108 14.56 -9.91 8.26
CA GLY A 108 15.06 -11.25 7.95
C GLY A 108 14.04 -12.39 7.91
N THR A 109 12.73 -12.16 8.02
CA THR A 109 11.73 -13.25 7.85
C THR A 109 10.64 -12.93 6.82
N ALA A 110 10.72 -13.58 5.66
CA ALA A 110 9.76 -13.45 4.57
C ALA A 110 8.50 -14.33 4.79
N THR A 111 7.75 -14.08 5.87
CA THR A 111 6.47 -14.78 6.12
C THR A 111 5.35 -14.19 5.27
N ILE A 112 5.28 -14.61 4.00
CA ILE A 112 4.20 -14.27 3.07
C ILE A 112 3.12 -15.35 3.15
N CYS A 113 1.97 -15.05 3.77
CA CYS A 113 0.91 -16.04 3.94
C CYS A 113 0.07 -16.25 2.66
N LEU A 114 -0.32 -17.51 2.44
CA LEU A 114 -0.67 -18.16 1.18
C LEU A 114 -1.75 -17.55 0.26
N PRO A 115 -2.80 -16.82 0.68
CA PRO A 115 -3.95 -16.56 -0.20
C PRO A 115 -3.64 -15.83 -1.52
N ILE A 116 -2.76 -14.83 -1.53
CA ILE A 116 -2.40 -14.06 -2.75
C ILE A 116 -1.45 -14.87 -3.67
N LEU A 117 -0.79 -15.92 -3.17
CA LEU A 117 0.23 -16.70 -3.89
C LEU A 117 -0.33 -17.63 -4.98
N ARG A 118 -1.66 -17.84 -5.08
CA ARG A 118 -2.24 -18.67 -6.16
C ARG A 118 -2.06 -18.06 -7.57
N GLU A 119 -1.80 -16.75 -7.67
CA GLU A 119 -1.50 -16.05 -8.93
C GLU A 119 -0.08 -15.47 -8.99
N ILE A 120 0.81 -15.87 -8.07
CA ILE A 120 2.22 -15.42 -8.06
C ILE A 120 3.17 -16.62 -7.99
N LYS A 121 2.90 -17.63 -8.83
CA LYS A 121 3.80 -18.75 -9.09
C LYS A 121 4.17 -18.83 -10.57
N MET A 122 4.82 -17.77 -11.05
CA MET A 122 5.57 -17.74 -12.32
C MET A 122 6.84 -16.89 -12.17
N CYS A 123 7.75 -17.38 -11.31
CA CYS A 123 9.21 -17.22 -11.34
C CYS A 123 9.76 -18.44 -10.58
#